data_AF-A0A434LXX1-F1
#
_entry.id   AF-A0A434LXX1-F1
#
_cell.length_a   1.000
_cell.length_b   1.000
_cell.length_c   1.000
_cell.angle_alpha   90.00
_cell.angle_beta   90.00
_cell.angle_gamma   90.00
#
_symmetry.space_group_name_H-M   'P 1'
#
loop_
_entity.id
_entity.type
_entity.pdbx_description
1 polymer ?
#
loop_
_entity_poly.entity_id
_entity_poly.type
_entity_poly.pdbx_seq_one_letter_code
_entity_poly.pdbx_strand_id
1 'polypeptide(L)'
;MGDSFHLSTADLVALAFFLFVWVLHTLASDGKLVSRMSLTTAMNVQREAWMRTMAEREIRIVDTAIMAGLQQGTAFFASSSLIAIGGCFALVGASDQVVSMLSDLPLGATSSRSAFQMKVFGLVLILAYSFFKFGWAYRLFNYCSILIGAVPIPHGEA
;
A
#
# COMPACT_ATOMS: atom_id res chain seq x y z
N MET A 1 -28.65 11.08 25.05
CA MET A 1 -28.63 11.36 23.60
C MET A 1 -27.57 10.45 22.98
N GLY A 2 -27.81 9.15 23.08
CA GLY A 2 -26.93 8.09 22.61
C GLY A 2 -27.74 7.29 21.61
N ASP A 3 -27.80 7.77 20.38
CA ASP A 3 -28.33 6.96 19.29
C ASP A 3 -27.32 5.86 19.07
N SER A 4 -27.67 4.71 19.61
CA SER A 4 -26.96 3.45 19.52
C SER A 4 -26.48 3.25 18.08
N PHE A 5 -25.18 3.06 17.91
CA PHE A 5 -24.61 2.54 16.67
C PHE A 5 -25.31 1.21 16.36
N HIS A 6 -26.41 1.23 15.60
CA HIS A 6 -27.13 0.05 15.15
C HIS A 6 -26.32 -0.60 14.01
N LEU A 7 -25.13 -1.07 14.34
CA LEU A 7 -24.42 -2.07 13.53
C LEU A 7 -25.21 -3.36 13.66
N SER A 8 -25.71 -3.88 12.55
CA SER A 8 -26.31 -5.21 12.54
C SER A 8 -25.27 -6.23 12.99
N THR A 9 -25.70 -7.33 13.60
CA THR A 9 -24.81 -8.48 13.83
C THR A 9 -24.12 -8.92 12.54
N ALA A 10 -24.79 -8.75 11.38
CA ALA A 10 -24.20 -8.98 10.07
C ALA A 10 -23.03 -8.01 9.76
N ASP A 11 -23.13 -6.73 10.14
CA ASP A 11 -22.05 -5.76 9.92
C ASP A 11 -20.83 -6.07 10.78
N LEU A 12 -21.05 -6.51 12.02
CA LEU A 12 -19.97 -6.91 12.91
C LEU A 12 -19.27 -8.18 12.41
N VAL A 13 -20.04 -9.17 11.95
CA VAL A 13 -19.49 -10.40 11.34
C VAL A 13 -18.73 -10.06 10.06
N ALA A 14 -19.24 -9.16 9.22
CA ALA A 14 -18.55 -8.71 8.00
C ALA A 14 -17.23 -8.00 8.33
N LEU A 15 -17.21 -7.14 9.36
CA LEU A 15 -15.98 -6.48 9.82
C LEU A 15 -14.96 -7.47 10.37
N ALA A 16 -15.40 -8.42 11.21
CA ALA A 16 -14.54 -9.47 11.74
C ALA A 16 -13.96 -10.35 10.62
N PHE A 17 -14.79 -10.71 9.64
CA PHE A 17 -14.36 -11.45 8.46
C PHE A 17 -13.34 -10.66 7.64
N PHE A 18 -13.58 -9.37 7.40
CA PHE A 18 -12.64 -8.50 6.70
C PHE A 18 -11.28 -8.45 7.40
N LEU A 19 -11.26 -8.23 8.73
CA LEU A 19 -10.02 -8.21 9.51
C LEU A 19 -9.32 -9.57 9.51
N PHE A 20 -10.08 -10.66 9.62
CA PHE A 20 -9.54 -12.01 9.56
C PHE A 20 -8.87 -12.29 8.22
N VAL A 21 -9.54 -11.99 7.10
CA VAL A 21 -8.99 -12.15 5.75
C VAL A 21 -7.78 -11.24 5.55
N TRP A 22 -7.82 -10.01 6.04
CA TRP A 22 -6.69 -9.08 5.97
C TRP A 22 -5.44 -9.63 6.68
N VAL A 23 -5.60 -10.10 7.91
CA VAL A 23 -4.50 -10.67 8.70
C VAL A 23 -3.99 -11.95 8.04
N LEU A 24 -4.87 -12.84 7.62
CA LEU A 24 -4.52 -14.09 6.95
C LEU A 24 -3.73 -13.81 5.65
N HIS A 25 -4.19 -12.85 4.85
CA HIS A 25 -3.52 -12.42 3.64
C HIS A 25 -2.14 -11.83 3.94
N THR A 26 -2.02 -11.01 4.99
CA THR A 26 -0.74 -10.43 5.41
C THR A 26 0.25 -11.53 5.82
N LEU A 27 -0.18 -12.48 6.66
CA LEU A 27 0.64 -13.61 7.10
C LEU A 27 1.04 -14.55 5.95
N ALA A 28 0.12 -14.78 5.00
CA ALA A 28 0.39 -15.56 3.80
C ALA A 28 1.40 -14.85 2.88
N SER A 29 1.25 -13.53 2.69
CA SER A 29 2.15 -12.71 1.87
C SER A 29 3.56 -12.62 2.46
N ASP A 30 3.67 -12.61 3.79
CA ASP A 30 4.94 -12.63 4.52
C ASP A 30 5.62 -14.02 4.51
N GLY A 31 5.00 -15.04 3.90
CA GLY A 31 5.53 -16.40 3.85
C GLY A 31 5.46 -17.18 5.17
N LYS A 32 4.73 -16.65 6.18
CA LYS A 32 4.58 -17.30 7.50
C LYS A 32 3.57 -18.44 7.50
N LEU A 33 2.65 -18.45 6.53
CA LEU A 33 1.56 -19.43 6.46
C LEU A 33 1.89 -20.66 5.59
N VAL A 34 2.84 -20.51 4.66
CA VAL A 34 3.18 -21.56 3.69
C VAL A 34 4.69 -21.68 3.65
N SER A 35 5.22 -22.87 3.94
CA SER A 35 6.67 -23.19 3.96
C SER A 35 7.33 -23.16 2.56
N ARG A 36 6.75 -22.46 1.59
CA ARG A 36 7.32 -22.28 0.26
C ARG A 36 8.14 -21.00 0.23
N MET A 37 9.24 -21.02 -0.52
CA MET A 37 10.06 -19.83 -0.72
C MET A 37 9.19 -18.69 -1.28
N SER A 38 9.07 -17.61 -0.51
CA SER A 38 8.29 -16.45 -0.94
C SER A 38 9.00 -15.74 -2.10
N LEU A 39 8.23 -15.07 -2.97
CA LEU A 39 8.80 -14.24 -4.03
C LEU A 39 9.73 -13.17 -3.45
N THR A 40 9.39 -12.62 -2.28
CA THR A 40 10.21 -11.66 -1.54
C THR A 40 11.58 -12.25 -1.17
N THR A 41 11.61 -13.48 -0.67
CA THR A 41 12.85 -14.19 -0.32
C THR A 41 13.71 -14.44 -1.56
N ALA A 42 13.11 -14.94 -2.64
CA ALA A 42 13.82 -15.15 -3.90
C ALA A 42 14.38 -13.84 -4.48
N MET A 43 13.60 -12.76 -4.42
CA MET A 43 14.04 -11.43 -4.85
C MET A 43 15.17 -10.87 -4.00
N ASN A 44 15.24 -11.19 -2.71
CA ASN A 44 16.35 -10.75 -1.86
C ASN A 44 17.67 -11.37 -2.30
N VAL A 45 17.67 -12.66 -2.68
CA VAL A 45 18.87 -13.32 -3.25
C VAL A 45 19.31 -12.61 -4.53
N GLN A 46 18.37 -12.27 -5.43
CA GLN A 46 18.70 -11.56 -6.65
C GLN A 46 19.20 -10.13 -6.40
N ARG A 47 18.65 -9.43 -5.40
CA ARG A 47 19.15 -8.11 -4.99
C ARG A 47 20.56 -8.18 -4.45
N GLU A 48 20.88 -9.20 -3.65
CA GLU A 48 22.25 -9.40 -3.16
C GLU A 48 23.23 -9.63 -4.32
N ALA A 49 22.89 -10.55 -5.23
CA ALA A 49 23.70 -10.81 -6.42
C ALA A 49 23.90 -9.53 -7.25
N TRP A 50 22.84 -8.74 -7.42
CA TRP A 50 22.91 -7.45 -8.10
C TRP A 50 23.85 -6.46 -7.39
N MET A 51 23.79 -6.33 -6.06
CA MET A 51 24.68 -5.43 -5.31
C MET A 51 26.15 -5.85 -5.43
N ARG A 52 26.45 -7.16 -5.42
CA ARG A 52 27.80 -7.68 -5.62
C ARG A 52 28.33 -7.33 -7.00
N THR A 53 27.54 -7.58 -8.05
CA THR A 53 27.93 -7.22 -9.43
C THR A 53 28.05 -5.71 -9.63
N MET A 54 27.16 -4.92 -9.01
CA MET A 54 27.21 -3.45 -9.11
C MET A 54 28.49 -2.88 -8.47
N ALA A 55 28.97 -3.49 -7.40
CA ALA A 55 30.22 -3.09 -6.75
C ALA A 55 31.44 -3.21 -7.68
N GLU A 56 31.45 -4.19 -8.59
CA GLU A 56 32.53 -4.42 -9.56
C GLU A 56 32.43 -3.54 -10.81
N ARG A 57 31.34 -2.78 -10.99
CA ARG A 57 31.16 -1.89 -12.14
C ARG A 57 31.79 -0.52 -11.89
N GLU A 58 32.54 -0.04 -12.88
CA GLU A 58 33.00 1.36 -12.94
C GLU A 58 31.83 2.31 -13.27
N ILE A 59 30.99 1.93 -14.24
CA ILE A 59 29.85 2.75 -14.69
C ILE A 59 28.55 2.15 -14.13
N ARG A 60 27.83 2.95 -13.33
CA ARG A 60 26.63 2.52 -12.57
C ARG A 60 25.33 3.21 -13.01
N ILE A 61 25.31 3.81 -14.20
CA ILE A 61 24.14 4.52 -14.73
C ILE A 61 22.92 3.59 -14.82
N VAL A 62 23.13 2.34 -15.22
CA VAL A 62 22.05 1.33 -15.28
C VAL A 62 21.47 1.07 -13.89
N ASP A 63 22.33 0.98 -12.88
CA ASP A 63 21.92 0.65 -11.52
C ASP A 63 21.14 1.80 -10.86
N THR A 64 21.59 3.05 -11.08
CA THR A 64 20.88 4.24 -10.62
C THR A 64 19.57 4.45 -11.39
N ALA A 65 19.51 4.12 -12.67
CA ALA A 65 18.27 4.15 -13.46
C ALA A 65 17.23 3.13 -12.96
N ILE A 66 17.66 1.90 -12.62
CA ILE A 66 16.77 0.89 -12.02
C ILE A 66 16.22 1.40 -10.68
N MET A 67 17.08 1.96 -9.82
CA MET A 67 16.64 2.55 -8.54
C MET A 67 15.65 3.70 -8.74
N ALA A 68 15.93 4.62 -9.67
CA ALA A 68 15.03 5.72 -10.00
C ALA A 68 13.67 5.19 -10.48
N GLY A 69 13.64 4.17 -11.33
CA GLY A 69 12.40 3.53 -11.79
C GLY A 69 11.55 2.97 -10.64
N LEU A 70 12.18 2.22 -9.73
CA LEU A 70 11.48 1.66 -8.55
C LEU A 70 10.99 2.75 -7.59
N GLN A 71 11.80 3.79 -7.41
CA GLN A 71 11.45 4.95 -6.59
C GLN A 71 10.26 5.73 -7.18
N GLN A 72 10.24 5.96 -8.50
CA GLN A 72 9.12 6.63 -9.18
C GLN A 72 7.83 5.80 -9.07
N GLY A 73 7.91 4.47 -9.20
CA GLY A 73 6.75 3.60 -8.97
C GLY A 73 6.17 3.77 -7.55
N THR A 74 7.03 3.88 -6.54
CA THR A 74 6.61 4.11 -5.15
C THR A 74 5.97 5.49 -4.97
N ALA A 75 6.55 6.53 -5.58
CA ALA A 75 5.99 7.88 -5.58
C ALA A 75 4.62 7.93 -6.27
N PHE A 76 4.46 7.22 -7.39
CA PHE A 76 3.19 7.11 -8.10
C PHE A 76 2.09 6.52 -7.21
N PHE A 77 2.34 5.37 -6.55
CA PHE A 77 1.35 4.77 -5.65
C PHE A 77 1.04 5.61 -4.41
N ALA A 78 2.04 6.32 -3.86
CA ALA A 78 1.80 7.28 -2.79
C ALA A 78 0.85 8.41 -3.25
N SER A 79 1.10 8.97 -4.43
CA SER A 79 0.25 10.02 -5.01
C SER A 79 -1.16 9.52 -5.32
N SER A 80 -1.30 8.33 -5.91
CA SER A 80 -2.62 7.71 -6.13
C SER A 80 -3.38 7.49 -4.83
N SER A 81 -2.69 7.13 -3.74
CA SER A 81 -3.31 7.01 -2.42
C SER A 81 -3.85 8.36 -1.91
N LEU A 82 -3.12 9.47 -2.11
CA LEU A 82 -3.60 10.82 -1.76
C LEU A 82 -4.82 11.24 -2.58
N ILE A 83 -4.81 10.98 -3.89
CA ILE A 83 -5.95 11.25 -4.78
C ILE A 83 -7.17 10.45 -4.31
N ALA A 84 -7.00 9.16 -4.00
CA ALA A 84 -8.07 8.31 -3.50
C ALA A 84 -8.62 8.79 -2.14
N ILE A 85 -7.76 9.29 -1.24
CA ILE A 85 -8.19 9.92 0.02
C ILE A 85 -9.06 11.16 -0.28
N GLY A 86 -8.62 12.02 -1.20
CA GLY A 86 -9.42 13.17 -1.66
C GLY A 86 -10.80 12.75 -2.21
N GLY A 87 -10.83 11.69 -3.02
CA GLY A 87 -12.06 11.07 -3.51
C GLY A 87 -12.96 10.57 -2.38
N CYS A 88 -12.40 9.94 -1.34
CA CYS A 88 -13.15 9.52 -0.17
C CYS A 88 -13.79 10.71 0.58
N PHE A 89 -13.07 11.82 0.74
CA PHE A 89 -13.65 13.03 1.33
C PHE A 89 -14.79 13.62 0.49
N ALA A 90 -14.66 13.60 -0.84
CA ALA A 90 -15.76 13.97 -1.73
C ALA A 90 -16.99 13.05 -1.56
N LEU A 91 -16.78 11.73 -1.40
CA LEU A 91 -17.85 10.77 -1.11
C LEU A 91 -18.54 11.03 0.24
N VAL A 92 -17.79 11.44 1.27
CA VAL A 92 -18.38 11.83 2.56
C VAL A 92 -19.27 13.08 2.41
N GLY A 93 -18.81 14.07 1.64
CA GLY A 93 -19.59 15.28 1.34
C GLY A 93 -20.85 15.00 0.53
N ALA A 94 -20.78 14.09 -0.44
CA ALA A 94 -21.88 13.72 -1.33
C ALA A 94 -22.63 12.45 -0.89
N SER A 95 -22.52 12.04 0.39
CA SER A 95 -23.02 10.74 0.87
C SER A 95 -24.51 10.51 0.59
N ASP A 96 -25.37 11.53 0.76
CA ASP A 96 -26.81 11.39 0.52
C ASP A 96 -27.12 11.06 -0.95
N GLN A 97 -26.41 11.72 -1.87
CA GLN A 97 -26.60 11.52 -3.31
C GLN A 97 -26.07 10.15 -3.76
N VAL A 98 -24.93 9.71 -3.21
CA VAL A 98 -24.36 8.39 -3.51
C VAL A 98 -25.24 7.27 -2.96
N VAL A 99 -25.75 7.39 -1.73
CA VAL A 99 -26.65 6.39 -1.15
C VAL A 99 -27.96 6.29 -1.94
N SER A 100 -28.53 7.42 -2.39
CA SER A 100 -29.72 7.42 -3.25
C SER A 100 -29.46 6.71 -4.59
N MET A 101 -28.31 6.95 -5.22
CA MET A 101 -27.95 6.25 -6.47
C MET A 101 -27.75 4.76 -6.25
N LEU A 102 -27.21 4.35 -5.10
CA LEU A 102 -27.04 2.94 -4.75
C LEU A 102 -28.36 2.24 -4.43
N SER A 103 -29.36 2.95 -3.87
CA SER A 103 -30.69 2.38 -3.61
C SER A 103 -31.49 2.10 -4.87
N ASP A 104 -31.16 2.74 -5.99
CA ASP A 104 -31.79 2.48 -7.28
C ASP A 104 -31.27 1.17 -7.94
N LEU A 105 -30.20 0.57 -7.39
CA LEU A 105 -29.68 -0.69 -7.88
C LEU A 105 -30.52 -1.88 -7.36
N PRO A 106 -30.86 -2.87 -8.22
CA PRO A 106 -31.69 -4.02 -7.83
C PRO A 106 -31.04 -4.94 -6.79
N LEU A 107 -29.73 -4.80 -6.54
CA LEU A 107 -28.98 -5.51 -5.50
C LEU A 107 -28.63 -4.61 -4.29
N GLY A 108 -29.08 -3.35 -4.30
CA GLY A 108 -28.79 -2.36 -3.27
C GLY A 108 -29.62 -2.61 -2.01
N ALA A 109 -29.04 -3.27 -1.01
CA ALA A 109 -29.60 -3.22 0.33
C ALA A 109 -29.69 -1.75 0.79
N THR A 110 -30.76 -1.36 1.47
CA THR A 110 -30.94 -0.02 2.04
C THR A 110 -29.81 0.27 3.03
N SER A 111 -28.72 0.86 2.55
CA SER A 111 -27.58 1.20 3.38
C SER A 111 -27.87 2.54 4.04
N SER A 112 -27.84 2.59 5.37
CA SER A 112 -27.97 3.86 6.06
C SER A 112 -26.80 4.79 5.72
N ARG A 113 -27.07 6.10 5.68
CA ARG A 113 -26.03 7.13 5.48
C ARG A 113 -24.87 6.96 6.46
N SER A 114 -25.18 6.69 7.73
CA SER A 114 -24.18 6.49 8.79
C SER A 114 -23.29 5.26 8.50
N ALA A 115 -23.87 4.14 8.09
CA ALA A 115 -23.10 2.94 7.73
C ALA A 115 -22.21 3.17 6.50
N PHE A 116 -22.68 3.94 5.51
CA PHE A 116 -21.87 4.33 4.35
C PHE A 116 -20.68 5.20 4.76
N GLN A 117 -20.91 6.24 5.55
CA GLN A 117 -19.85 7.14 6.03
C GLN A 117 -18.79 6.38 6.85
N MET A 118 -19.20 5.41 7.67
CA MET A 118 -18.28 4.56 8.43
C MET A 118 -17.38 3.70 7.52
N LYS A 119 -17.94 3.13 6.45
CA LYS A 119 -17.18 2.37 5.45
C LYS A 119 -16.18 3.25 4.72
N VAL A 120 -16.58 4.45 4.31
CA VAL A 120 -15.69 5.42 3.65
C VAL A 120 -14.59 5.87 4.61
N PHE A 121 -14.88 6.10 5.89
CA PHE A 121 -13.86 6.42 6.88
C PHE A 121 -12.84 5.27 7.06
N GLY A 122 -13.31 4.02 7.08
CA GLY A 122 -12.44 2.84 7.06
C GLY A 122 -11.51 2.81 5.85
N LEU A 123 -12.02 3.12 4.66
CA LEU A 123 -11.20 3.24 3.44
C LEU A 123 -10.16 4.36 3.56
N VAL A 124 -10.52 5.53 4.10
CA VAL A 124 -9.57 6.63 4.35
C VAL A 124 -8.42 6.16 5.24
N LEU A 125 -8.70 5.43 6.31
CA LEU A 125 -7.66 4.91 7.21
C LEU A 125 -6.72 3.94 6.49
N ILE A 126 -7.26 3.01 5.69
CA ILE A 126 -6.47 2.07 4.89
C ILE A 126 -5.59 2.80 3.88
N LEU A 127 -6.15 3.78 3.16
CA LEU A 127 -5.43 4.57 2.18
C LEU A 127 -4.36 5.46 2.83
N ALA A 128 -4.64 6.04 4.00
CA ALA A 128 -3.66 6.79 4.78
C ALA A 128 -2.50 5.88 5.23
N TYR A 129 -2.81 4.69 5.74
CA TYR A 129 -1.80 3.69 6.08
C TYR A 129 -0.94 3.31 4.86
N SER A 130 -1.58 3.09 3.71
CA SER A 130 -0.91 2.84 2.42
C SER A 130 0.04 4.00 2.03
N PHE A 131 -0.43 5.24 2.12
CA PHE A 131 0.38 6.43 1.84
C PHE A 131 1.66 6.46 2.69
N PHE A 132 1.54 6.25 4.00
CA PHE A 132 2.71 6.24 4.89
C PHE A 132 3.65 5.06 4.60
N LYS A 133 3.11 3.88 4.26
CA LYS A 133 3.92 2.72 3.85
C LYS A 133 4.73 3.01 2.58
N PHE A 134 4.11 3.60 1.57
CA PHE A 134 4.83 4.01 0.36
C PHE A 134 5.79 5.17 0.61
N GLY A 135 5.45 6.14 1.47
CA GLY A 135 6.36 7.20 1.87
C GLY A 135 7.62 6.66 2.57
N TRP A 136 7.48 5.66 3.43
CA TRP A 136 8.61 4.96 4.05
C TRP A 136 9.46 4.21 3.04
N ALA A 137 8.83 3.48 2.11
CA ALA A 137 9.56 2.80 1.04
C ALA A 137 10.32 3.80 0.16
N TYR A 138 9.73 4.94 -0.18
CA TYR A 138 10.37 6.01 -0.96
C TYR A 138 11.63 6.54 -0.27
N ARG A 139 11.56 6.72 1.06
CA ARG A 139 12.73 7.10 1.87
C ARG A 139 13.82 6.02 1.82
N LEU A 140 13.45 4.74 1.94
CA LEU A 140 14.42 3.64 1.85
C LEU A 140 15.11 3.60 0.47
N PHE A 141 14.38 3.85 -0.62
CA PHE A 141 14.98 3.98 -1.95
C PHE A 141 15.99 5.13 -2.03
N ASN A 142 15.70 6.29 -1.43
CA ASN A 142 16.68 7.38 -1.38
C ASN A 142 17.96 6.97 -0.65
N TYR A 143 17.83 6.28 0.48
CA TYR A 143 19.00 5.77 1.22
C TYR A 143 19.81 4.77 0.38
N CYS A 144 19.15 3.84 -0.32
CA CYS A 144 19.82 2.92 -1.23
C CYS A 144 20.55 3.64 -2.37
N SER A 145 19.93 4.65 -2.99
CA SER A 145 20.57 5.44 -4.05
C SER A 145 21.82 6.18 -3.57
N ILE A 146 21.79 6.75 -2.35
CA ILE A 146 22.96 7.39 -1.73
C ILE A 146 24.06 6.36 -1.49
N LEU A 147 23.71 5.17 -0.99
CA LEU A 147 24.69 4.09 -0.77
C LEU A 147 25.33 3.61 -2.07
N ILE A 148 24.56 3.48 -3.16
CA ILE A 148 25.10 3.15 -4.50
C ILE A 148 26.09 4.22 -4.96
N GLY A 149 25.78 5.50 -4.75
CA GLY A 149 26.67 6.60 -5.06
C GLY A 149 27.96 6.62 -4.22
N ALA A 150 27.93 6.05 -3.01
CA ALA A 150 29.07 5.95 -2.11
C ALA A 150 29.94 4.70 -2.34
N VAL A 151 29.56 3.79 -3.24
CA VAL A 151 30.36 2.60 -3.55
C VAL A 151 31.69 3.03 -4.19
N PRO A 152 32.85 2.58 -3.70
CA PRO A 152 34.15 2.94 -4.26
C PRO A 152 34.30 2.42 -5.69
N ILE A 153 35.08 3.12 -6.53
CA ILE A 153 35.37 2.66 -7.89
C ILE A 153 36.39 1.52 -7.79
N PRO A 154 36.12 0.34 -8.38
CA PRO A 154 37.11 -0.74 -8.44
C PRO A 154 38.35 -0.25 -9.20
N HIS A 155 39.50 -0.29 -8.53
CA HIS A 155 40.82 0.03 -9.11
C HIS A 155 41.12 1.50 -9.48
N GLY A 156 40.35 2.48 -8.99
CA GLY A 156 40.73 3.90 -9.03
C GLY A 156 41.47 4.34 -7.76
N GLU A 157 42.61 5.01 -7.88
CA GLU A 157 43.30 5.63 -6.73
C GLU A 157 42.35 6.59 -5.98
N ALA A 158 42.44 6.53 -4.65
CA ALA A 158 41.59 7.28 -3.71
C ALA A 158 41.78 8.81 -3.80
#